data_AF-A0A5B9M950-F1
#
_entry.id   AF-A0A5B9M950-F1
#
_cell.length_a   1.000
_cell.length_b   1.000
_cell.length_c   1.000
_cell.angle_alpha   90.00
_cell.angle_beta   90.00
_cell.angle_gamma   90.00
#
_symmetry.space_group_name_H-M   'P 1'
#
loop_
_entity.id
_entity.type
_entity.pdbx_description
1 polymer ?
#
loop_
_entity_poly.entity_id
_entity_poly.type
_entity_poly.pdbx_seq_one_letter_code
_entity_poly.pdbx_strand_id
1 'polypeptide(L)'
;MSMFLRCPVRFVFAACALAILLGSTSLKAQERTAVDDEGRIVDFQRDIVPILRVRCLECHNEQEAKGDFRVDDAETFLSYVEPEDAEYSTVLADYMLSDDPDMLMPPPSKGGPLSPQELALVRVWIDEGAHWPEDALVDPLSDQASEDALAAPVVAAPKSLLDRVWAFQGFLHPATVHFPIALLLFGAMFVVLGWKWPSLGQQVPLACLLLGALMAIASTAMGWSFAMEKGYGSWTKVDMDSEVFWHRWSGVIVTVTSAVLALVALRAWSTNNVKLERTWKIGLLVVAGMVGAVGHQGGEMTYGKDFYPKAFRILLGTEGQPTDVEFAEEPAALADDEVVAATVAHASSN
;
A
#
# COMPACT_ATOMS: atom_id res chain seq x y z
N MET A 1 0.33 34.34 -50.55
CA MET A 1 -0.72 33.30 -50.46
C MET A 1 -0.79 32.85 -49.00
N SER A 2 -1.50 33.63 -48.20
CA SER A 2 -1.46 33.63 -46.73
C SER A 2 -2.90 33.52 -46.22
N MET A 3 -3.39 32.30 -45.97
CA MET A 3 -4.78 32.16 -45.54
C MET A 3 -5.13 30.82 -44.87
N PHE A 4 -4.30 30.26 -43.99
CA PHE A 4 -4.71 29.09 -43.17
C PHE A 4 -4.12 29.09 -41.77
N LEU A 5 -4.29 30.19 -41.03
CA LEU A 5 -4.17 30.17 -39.56
C LEU A 5 -5.14 31.20 -38.98
N ARG A 6 -6.31 30.74 -38.50
CA ARG A 6 -7.08 31.35 -37.40
C ARG A 6 -8.37 30.56 -37.07
N CYS A 7 -8.36 29.93 -35.89
CA CYS A 7 -9.51 29.62 -34.99
C CYS A 7 -10.55 28.55 -35.41
N PRO A 8 -11.30 27.94 -34.45
CA PRO A 8 -11.57 28.45 -33.09
C PRO A 8 -11.43 27.45 -31.91
N VAL A 9 -10.56 27.81 -30.97
CA VAL A 9 -10.49 27.28 -29.58
C VAL A 9 -11.65 27.83 -28.70
N ARG A 10 -12.60 28.57 -29.29
CA ARG A 10 -13.69 29.24 -28.57
C ARG A 10 -14.96 28.40 -28.37
N PHE A 11 -15.08 27.24 -29.02
CA PHE A 11 -16.27 26.39 -28.89
C PHE A 11 -16.23 25.39 -27.72
N VAL A 12 -15.06 25.15 -27.12
CA VAL A 12 -14.93 24.21 -25.98
C VAL A 12 -15.46 24.83 -24.66
N PHE A 13 -15.45 26.16 -24.53
CA PHE A 13 -15.87 26.83 -23.29
C PHE A 13 -17.39 27.06 -23.17
N ALA A 14 -18.17 26.91 -24.24
CA ALA A 14 -19.62 27.17 -24.22
C ALA A 14 -20.46 25.98 -23.73
N ALA A 15 -19.90 24.76 -23.72
CA ALA A 15 -20.59 23.56 -23.26
C ALA A 15 -20.60 23.39 -21.72
N CYS A 16 -19.71 24.07 -21.00
CA CYS A 16 -19.63 23.98 -19.53
C CYS A 16 -20.63 24.89 -18.79
N ALA A 17 -21.21 25.89 -19.44
CA ALA A 17 -22.07 26.87 -18.76
C ALA A 17 -23.54 26.43 -18.62
N LEU A 18 -24.01 25.44 -19.38
CA LEU A 18 -25.42 25.00 -19.37
C LEU A 18 -25.69 23.82 -18.43
N ALA A 19 -24.65 23.16 -17.90
CA ALA A 19 -24.78 22.08 -16.92
C ALA A 19 -24.98 22.56 -15.47
N ILE A 20 -24.87 23.88 -15.22
CA ILE A 20 -24.86 24.44 -13.86
C ILE A 20 -26.27 24.85 -13.38
N LEU A 21 -27.28 24.90 -14.25
CA LEU A 21 -28.59 25.50 -13.94
C LEU A 21 -29.75 24.53 -13.67
N LEU A 22 -29.53 23.20 -13.62
CA LEU A 22 -30.59 22.21 -13.37
C LEU A 22 -30.32 21.27 -12.18
N GLY A 23 -29.29 21.53 -11.37
CA GLY A 23 -28.84 20.64 -10.30
C GLY A 23 -29.19 21.11 -8.88
N SER A 24 -30.42 21.53 -8.61
CA SER A 24 -30.81 21.90 -7.23
C SER A 24 -32.20 21.37 -6.87
N THR A 25 -32.34 20.05 -6.90
CA THR A 25 -33.23 19.36 -5.97
C THR A 25 -32.44 19.05 -4.71
N SER A 26 -32.62 19.89 -3.71
CA SER A 26 -32.06 19.73 -2.36
C SER A 26 -32.61 18.44 -1.74
N LEU A 27 -31.86 17.34 -1.79
CA LEU A 27 -32.02 16.29 -0.79
C LEU A 27 -31.53 16.86 0.53
N LYS A 28 -32.40 16.90 1.54
CA LYS A 28 -31.98 17.00 2.93
C LYS A 28 -31.21 15.72 3.27
N ALA A 29 -29.93 15.69 2.96
CA ALA A 29 -29.01 14.80 3.64
C ALA A 29 -28.95 15.28 5.09
N GLN A 30 -29.42 14.44 6.00
CA GLN A 30 -29.17 14.62 7.41
C GLN A 30 -27.64 14.66 7.57
N GLU A 31 -27.13 15.84 7.89
CA GLU A 31 -25.71 16.10 8.10
C GLU A 31 -25.29 15.25 9.32
N ARG A 32 -24.78 14.05 9.04
CA ARG A 32 -24.04 13.27 10.03
C ARG A 32 -22.74 14.04 10.23
N THR A 33 -22.59 14.67 11.39
CA THR A 33 -21.33 15.27 11.80
C THR A 33 -20.26 14.19 11.72
N ALA A 34 -19.21 14.46 10.94
CA ALA A 34 -18.15 13.50 10.65
C ALA A 34 -17.21 13.24 11.84
N VAL A 35 -17.51 13.85 12.99
CA VAL A 35 -16.66 13.97 14.16
C VAL A 35 -17.57 13.96 15.40
N ASP A 36 -17.15 13.28 16.47
CA ASP A 36 -17.86 13.27 17.75
C ASP A 36 -17.71 14.58 18.54
N ASP A 37 -18.34 14.64 19.72
CA ASP A 37 -18.40 15.84 20.56
C ASP A 37 -17.01 16.30 21.06
N GLU A 38 -16.01 15.41 21.01
CA GLU A 38 -14.63 15.67 21.43
C GLU A 38 -13.64 15.86 20.28
N GLY A 39 -14.10 15.81 19.02
CA GLY A 39 -13.23 16.07 17.88
C GLY A 39 -12.61 14.83 17.22
N ARG A 40 -13.06 13.62 17.58
CA ARG A 40 -12.56 12.34 17.03
C ARG A 40 -13.39 11.87 15.86
N ILE A 41 -12.75 11.20 14.91
CA ILE A 41 -13.39 10.69 13.70
C ILE A 41 -14.19 9.43 14.02
N VAL A 42 -13.66 8.57 14.90
CA VAL A 42 -14.31 7.31 15.28
C VAL A 42 -14.98 7.46 16.64
N ASP A 43 -16.28 7.14 16.67
CA ASP A 43 -17.05 7.08 17.90
C ASP A 43 -17.09 5.63 18.39
N PHE A 44 -16.61 5.38 19.61
CA PHE A 44 -16.49 4.02 20.14
C PHE A 44 -17.83 3.28 20.16
N GLN A 45 -18.88 3.91 20.67
CA GLN A 45 -20.19 3.30 20.87
C GLN A 45 -20.92 3.04 19.55
N ARG A 46 -20.75 3.93 18.58
CA ARG A 46 -21.36 3.88 17.25
C ARG A 46 -20.62 2.95 16.30
N ASP A 47 -19.30 2.98 16.31
CA ASP A 47 -18.46 2.38 15.26
C ASP A 47 -17.70 1.13 15.73
N ILE A 48 -17.23 1.08 16.99
CA ILE A 48 -16.41 -0.04 17.49
C ILE A 48 -17.25 -1.11 18.17
N VAL A 49 -18.17 -0.73 19.05
CA VAL A 49 -19.02 -1.68 19.80
C VAL A 49 -19.79 -2.65 18.88
N PRO A 50 -20.38 -2.25 17.74
CA PRO A 50 -21.04 -3.19 16.84
C PRO A 50 -20.09 -4.26 16.28
N ILE A 51 -18.84 -3.91 16.01
CA ILE A 51 -17.81 -4.84 15.52
C ILE A 51 -17.51 -5.87 16.62
N LEU A 52 -17.20 -5.39 17.83
CA LEU A 52 -16.89 -6.26 18.97
C LEU A 52 -18.03 -7.24 19.28
N ARG A 53 -19.28 -6.75 19.24
CA ARG A 53 -20.47 -7.57 19.49
C ARG A 53 -20.65 -8.69 18.47
N VAL A 54 -20.49 -8.39 17.19
CA VAL A 54 -20.78 -9.35 16.11
C VAL A 54 -19.61 -10.30 15.86
N ARG A 55 -18.37 -9.80 15.99
CA ARG A 55 -17.16 -10.53 15.60
C ARG A 55 -16.51 -11.25 16.78
N CYS A 56 -16.60 -10.72 17.99
CA CYS A 56 -15.74 -11.15 19.09
C CYS A 56 -16.53 -11.77 20.25
N LEU A 57 -17.72 -11.24 20.58
CA LEU A 57 -18.50 -11.71 21.73
C LEU A 57 -19.00 -13.16 21.62
N GLU A 58 -19.04 -13.79 20.44
CA GLU A 58 -19.40 -15.22 20.36
C GLU A 58 -18.43 -16.10 21.17
N CYS A 59 -17.16 -15.73 21.25
CA CYS A 59 -16.09 -16.54 21.85
C CYS A 59 -15.31 -15.85 22.98
N HIS A 60 -15.50 -14.55 23.20
CA HIS A 60 -14.79 -13.73 24.20
C HIS A 60 -15.77 -12.94 25.07
N ASN A 61 -16.62 -13.66 25.80
CA ASN A 61 -17.62 -13.14 26.71
C ASN A 61 -17.45 -13.72 28.13
N GLU A 62 -18.28 -13.30 29.08
CA GLU A 62 -18.27 -13.81 30.46
C GLU A 62 -18.38 -15.34 30.60
N GLN A 63 -19.17 -15.99 29.75
CA GLN A 63 -19.46 -17.43 29.82
C GLN A 63 -18.43 -18.26 29.04
N GLU A 64 -17.90 -17.71 27.95
CA GLU A 64 -16.85 -18.29 27.12
C GLU A 64 -15.74 -17.25 26.90
N ALA A 65 -14.66 -17.37 27.67
CA ALA A 65 -13.45 -16.54 27.55
C ALA A 65 -12.31 -17.34 26.91
N LYS A 66 -12.39 -17.58 25.59
CA LYS A 66 -11.33 -18.33 24.91
C LYS A 66 -10.00 -17.59 25.01
N GLY A 67 -8.95 -18.33 25.37
CA GLY A 67 -7.61 -17.75 25.55
C GLY A 67 -7.49 -16.83 26.78
N ASP A 68 -8.41 -16.95 27.75
CA ASP A 68 -8.48 -16.06 28.93
C ASP A 68 -8.68 -14.58 28.55
N PHE A 69 -9.25 -14.33 27.37
CA PHE A 69 -9.49 -13.00 26.84
C PHE A 69 -10.99 -12.71 26.79
N ARG A 70 -11.35 -11.54 27.32
CA ARG A 70 -12.73 -11.03 27.40
C ARG A 70 -12.82 -9.67 26.75
N VAL A 71 -13.80 -9.51 25.86
CA VAL A 71 -14.03 -8.27 25.11
C VAL A 71 -15.06 -7.37 25.78
N ASP A 72 -15.88 -7.96 26.66
CA ASP A 72 -16.84 -7.24 27.50
C ASP A 72 -16.19 -6.58 28.73
N ASP A 73 -14.92 -6.89 29.01
CA ASP A 73 -14.10 -6.24 30.03
C ASP A 73 -13.08 -5.30 29.38
N ALA A 74 -13.25 -4.00 29.61
CA ALA A 74 -12.41 -2.96 29.02
C ALA A 74 -10.95 -3.08 29.46
N GLU A 75 -10.69 -3.46 30.72
CA GLU A 75 -9.32 -3.57 31.24
C GLU A 75 -8.56 -4.70 30.52
N THR A 76 -9.19 -5.86 30.40
CA THR A 76 -8.64 -7.00 29.66
C THR A 76 -8.46 -6.69 28.18
N PHE A 77 -9.40 -6.01 27.52
CA PHE A 77 -9.26 -5.67 26.11
C PHE A 77 -8.12 -4.67 25.88
N LEU A 78 -8.09 -3.60 26.68
CA LEU A 78 -7.12 -2.52 26.55
C LEU A 78 -5.70 -2.95 26.91
N SER A 79 -5.49 -4.05 27.66
CA SER A 79 -4.14 -4.58 27.89
C SER A 79 -3.47 -5.12 26.62
N TYR A 80 -4.23 -5.32 25.54
CA TYR A 80 -3.73 -5.73 24.21
C TYR A 80 -3.72 -4.56 23.21
N VAL A 81 -4.04 -3.36 23.67
CA VAL A 81 -4.09 -2.15 22.87
C VAL A 81 -3.01 -1.19 23.38
N GLU A 82 -2.18 -0.71 22.46
CA GLU A 82 -1.25 0.39 22.69
C GLU A 82 -1.92 1.66 22.15
N PRO A 83 -2.44 2.56 23.02
CA PRO A 83 -3.09 3.78 22.58
C PRO A 83 -2.14 4.65 21.74
N GLU A 84 -2.69 5.29 20.70
CA GLU A 84 -1.94 6.09 19.72
C GLU A 84 -1.00 5.27 18.81
N ASP A 85 -0.90 3.95 19.00
CA ASP A 85 -0.05 3.07 18.21
C ASP A 85 -0.74 1.76 17.82
N ALA A 86 -1.49 1.81 16.72
CA ALA A 86 -2.18 0.64 16.20
C ALA A 86 -1.24 -0.45 15.65
N GLU A 87 0.01 -0.12 15.32
CA GLU A 87 0.96 -1.10 14.78
C GLU A 87 1.60 -1.96 15.88
N TYR A 88 1.75 -1.40 17.08
CA TYR A 88 2.22 -2.14 18.26
C TYR A 88 1.09 -2.72 19.12
N SER A 89 -0.16 -2.36 18.83
CA SER A 89 -1.34 -2.97 19.44
C SER A 89 -1.48 -4.43 19.02
N THR A 90 -1.11 -5.35 19.92
CA THR A 90 -1.14 -6.80 19.67
C THR A 90 -2.51 -7.30 19.22
N VAL A 91 -3.62 -6.73 19.73
CA VAL A 91 -4.98 -7.08 19.30
C VAL A 91 -5.18 -6.89 17.79
N LEU A 92 -4.58 -5.85 17.20
CA LEU A 92 -4.69 -5.55 15.78
C LEU A 92 -3.61 -6.30 14.98
N ALA A 93 -2.34 -6.14 15.38
CA ALA A 93 -1.19 -6.63 14.63
C ALA A 93 -1.08 -8.17 14.64
N ASP A 94 -1.23 -8.79 15.81
CA ASP A 94 -0.95 -10.22 16.01
C ASP A 94 -2.20 -11.10 15.82
N TYR A 95 -3.40 -10.51 15.95
CA TYR A 95 -4.66 -11.27 15.90
C TYR A 95 -5.57 -10.86 14.75
N MET A 96 -5.93 -9.57 14.59
CA MET A 96 -6.89 -9.17 13.54
C MET A 96 -6.27 -9.10 12.13
N LEU A 97 -4.96 -8.87 12.03
CA LEU A 97 -4.21 -8.78 10.77
C LEU A 97 -3.31 -10.00 10.49
N SER A 98 -3.36 -11.03 11.35
CA SER A 98 -2.49 -12.19 11.22
C SER A 98 -2.69 -12.95 9.91
N ASP A 99 -1.58 -13.34 9.29
CA ASP A 99 -1.56 -14.27 8.15
C ASP A 99 -1.66 -15.74 8.58
N ASP A 100 -1.43 -16.04 9.86
CA ASP A 100 -1.58 -17.38 10.43
C ASP A 100 -3.05 -17.66 10.78
N PRO A 101 -3.72 -18.64 10.13
CA PRO A 101 -5.12 -18.96 10.37
C PRO A 101 -5.44 -19.38 11.82
N ASP A 102 -4.46 -19.89 12.57
CA ASP A 102 -4.65 -20.32 13.96
C ASP A 102 -4.56 -19.14 14.95
N MET A 103 -3.89 -18.06 14.56
CA MET A 103 -3.77 -16.81 15.33
C MET A 103 -4.82 -15.77 14.91
N LEU A 104 -5.33 -15.85 13.67
CA LEU A 104 -6.29 -14.90 13.14
C LEU A 104 -7.60 -14.90 13.95
N MET A 105 -7.94 -13.74 14.52
CA MET A 105 -9.20 -13.53 15.24
C MET A 105 -10.07 -12.48 14.54
N PRO A 106 -11.35 -12.78 14.27
CA PRO A 106 -12.02 -14.06 14.47
C PRO A 106 -11.49 -15.14 13.51
N PRO A 107 -11.60 -16.44 13.86
CA PRO A 107 -11.20 -17.51 12.98
C PRO A 107 -11.99 -17.50 11.66
N PRO A 108 -11.40 -17.97 10.53
CA PRO A 108 -12.11 -18.05 9.24
C PRO A 108 -13.40 -18.87 9.29
N SER A 109 -13.46 -19.87 10.18
CA SER A 109 -14.64 -20.72 10.38
C SER A 109 -15.77 -20.05 11.18
N LYS A 110 -15.50 -18.89 11.79
CA LYS A 110 -16.38 -18.17 12.72
C LYS A 110 -16.57 -16.70 12.32
N GLY A 111 -16.46 -16.42 11.02
CA GLY A 111 -16.82 -15.11 10.47
C GLY A 111 -15.68 -14.09 10.40
N GLY A 112 -14.43 -14.51 10.54
CA GLY A 112 -13.27 -13.71 10.12
C GLY A 112 -12.80 -14.03 8.69
N PRO A 113 -11.79 -13.30 8.17
CA PRO A 113 -11.20 -12.08 8.75
C PRO A 113 -12.20 -10.90 8.76
N LEU A 114 -11.89 -9.86 9.55
CA LEU A 114 -12.64 -8.60 9.49
C LEU A 114 -12.55 -8.00 8.08
N SER A 115 -13.59 -7.26 7.70
CA SER A 115 -13.56 -6.47 6.47
C SER A 115 -12.53 -5.34 6.57
N PRO A 116 -11.99 -4.86 5.43
CA PRO A 116 -11.06 -3.73 5.42
C PRO A 116 -11.63 -2.47 6.10
N GLN A 117 -12.95 -2.28 6.07
CA GLN A 117 -13.64 -1.18 6.70
C GLN A 117 -13.66 -1.31 8.23
N GLU A 118 -14.00 -2.50 8.74
CA GLU A 118 -13.97 -2.79 10.18
C GLU A 118 -12.55 -2.64 10.74
N LEU A 119 -11.54 -3.16 10.03
CA LEU A 119 -10.12 -3.01 10.40
C LEU A 119 -9.68 -1.54 10.41
N ALA A 120 -10.12 -0.75 9.42
CA ALA A 120 -9.79 0.67 9.36
C ALA A 120 -10.40 1.44 10.53
N LEU A 121 -11.64 1.13 10.94
CA LEU A 121 -12.28 1.76 12.11
C LEU A 121 -11.53 1.43 13.40
N VAL A 122 -11.20 0.16 13.63
CA VAL A 122 -10.41 -0.26 14.81
C VAL A 122 -9.05 0.42 14.82
N ARG A 123 -8.35 0.45 13.66
CA ARG A 123 -7.05 1.11 13.54
C ARG A 123 -7.12 2.60 13.86
N VAL A 124 -8.08 3.32 13.28
CA VAL A 124 -8.22 4.77 13.53
C VAL A 124 -8.58 5.03 14.98
N TRP A 125 -9.48 4.25 15.58
CA TRP A 125 -9.81 4.38 17.00
C TRP A 125 -8.60 4.18 17.91
N ILE A 126 -7.74 3.19 17.63
CA ILE A 126 -6.50 2.99 18.38
C ILE A 126 -5.54 4.18 18.18
N ASP A 127 -5.30 4.58 16.93
CA ASP A 127 -4.44 5.74 16.58
C ASP A 127 -4.99 7.05 17.21
N GLU A 128 -6.30 7.14 17.51
CA GLU A 128 -6.95 8.26 18.23
C GLU A 128 -6.85 8.15 19.77
N GLY A 129 -6.12 7.17 20.28
CA GLY A 129 -5.88 6.98 21.71
C GLY A 129 -6.78 5.92 22.37
N ALA A 130 -7.43 5.07 21.58
CA ALA A 130 -8.23 3.93 22.05
C ALA A 130 -9.23 4.28 23.16
N HIS A 131 -9.89 5.44 23.04
CA HIS A 131 -10.76 5.93 24.10
C HIS A 131 -11.96 5.00 24.31
N TRP A 132 -12.07 4.46 25.51
CA TRP A 132 -13.18 3.62 25.96
C TRP A 132 -13.97 4.38 27.04
N PRO A 133 -15.22 4.81 26.77
CA PRO A 133 -16.03 5.51 27.76
C PRO A 133 -16.38 4.62 28.96
N GLU A 134 -16.36 5.17 30.18
CA GLU A 134 -16.63 4.41 31.41
C GLU A 134 -18.06 3.81 31.46
N ASP A 135 -19.01 4.38 30.70
CA ASP A 135 -20.40 3.94 30.59
C ASP A 135 -20.68 3.06 29.36
N ALA A 136 -19.66 2.76 28.55
CA ALA A 136 -19.82 1.96 27.35
C ALA A 136 -19.95 0.46 27.69
N LEU A 137 -21.09 -0.13 27.34
CA LEU A 137 -21.38 -1.54 27.57
C LEU A 137 -21.29 -2.36 26.27
N VAL A 138 -20.43 -3.37 26.26
CA VAL A 138 -20.29 -4.32 25.15
C VAL A 138 -21.11 -5.59 25.44
N ASP A 139 -22.41 -5.41 25.54
CA ASP A 139 -23.35 -6.51 25.83
C ASP A 139 -23.77 -7.26 24.55
N PRO A 140 -24.14 -8.56 24.65
CA PRO A 140 -24.78 -9.29 23.56
C PRO A 140 -26.05 -8.58 23.09
N LEU A 141 -26.28 -8.52 21.78
CA LEU A 141 -27.47 -7.89 21.21
C LEU A 141 -28.75 -8.61 21.68
N SER A 142 -29.77 -7.87 22.10
CA SER A 142 -31.14 -8.42 22.19
C SER A 142 -31.64 -8.77 20.79
N ASP A 143 -32.33 -9.91 20.64
CA ASP A 143 -32.71 -10.57 19.37
C ASP A 143 -33.34 -9.70 18.25
N GLN A 144 -33.83 -8.49 18.55
CA GLN A 144 -34.42 -7.57 17.56
C GLN A 144 -33.41 -6.54 16.99
N ALA A 145 -32.34 -6.25 17.72
CA ALA A 145 -31.30 -5.31 17.30
C ALA A 145 -30.27 -5.97 16.37
N SER A 146 -30.14 -7.29 16.41
CA SER A 146 -29.22 -8.05 15.56
C SER A 146 -29.64 -8.02 14.08
N GLU A 147 -30.93 -8.14 13.76
CA GLU A 147 -31.38 -8.06 12.37
C GLU A 147 -31.36 -6.62 11.83
N ASP A 148 -31.76 -5.60 12.59
CA ASP A 148 -31.76 -4.20 12.11
C ASP A 148 -30.36 -3.57 12.07
N ALA A 149 -29.45 -3.95 12.98
CA ALA A 149 -28.04 -3.52 12.94
C ALA A 149 -27.23 -4.23 11.83
N LEU A 150 -27.70 -5.40 11.36
CA LEU A 150 -27.14 -6.10 10.19
C LEU A 150 -27.89 -5.79 8.87
N ALA A 151 -29.16 -5.36 8.91
CA ALA A 151 -29.99 -5.05 7.73
C ALA A 151 -29.87 -3.61 7.25
N ALA A 152 -29.32 -2.72 8.07
CA ALA A 152 -28.55 -1.63 7.54
C ALA A 152 -27.10 -2.14 7.46
N PRO A 153 -26.63 -2.66 6.31
CA PRO A 153 -25.20 -2.58 6.11
C PRO A 153 -24.88 -1.11 6.34
N VAL A 154 -23.76 -0.83 7.01
CA VAL A 154 -23.03 0.40 6.72
C VAL A 154 -22.60 0.24 5.27
N VAL A 155 -23.56 0.32 4.34
CA VAL A 155 -23.35 0.50 2.93
C VAL A 155 -22.74 1.88 2.96
N ALA A 156 -21.40 1.93 3.01
CA ALA A 156 -20.65 3.06 2.51
C ALA A 156 -21.43 3.50 1.27
N ALA A 157 -22.05 4.69 1.35
CA ALA A 157 -23.12 5.12 0.45
C ALA A 157 -22.78 4.63 -0.95
N PRO A 158 -23.67 3.88 -1.63
CA PRO A 158 -23.30 3.03 -2.76
C PRO A 158 -22.31 3.77 -3.65
N LYS A 159 -21.03 3.33 -3.63
CA LYS A 159 -19.90 4.01 -4.28
C LYS A 159 -20.41 4.55 -5.61
N SER A 160 -20.19 5.85 -5.90
CA SER A 160 -20.69 6.43 -7.14
C SER A 160 -20.15 5.64 -8.33
N LEU A 161 -20.80 5.73 -9.49
CA LEU A 161 -20.29 5.04 -10.69
C LEU A 161 -18.83 5.42 -10.96
N LEU A 162 -18.44 6.66 -10.66
CA LEU A 162 -17.07 7.13 -10.77
C LEU A 162 -16.13 6.42 -9.78
N ASP A 163 -16.53 6.27 -8.52
CA ASP A 163 -15.70 5.60 -7.50
C ASP A 163 -15.52 4.11 -7.80
N ARG A 164 -16.55 3.45 -8.34
CA ARG A 164 -16.47 2.05 -8.77
C ARG A 164 -15.54 1.88 -9.96
N VAL A 165 -15.64 2.77 -10.96
CA VAL A 165 -14.76 2.76 -12.13
C VAL A 165 -13.32 3.06 -11.72
N TRP A 166 -13.12 4.03 -10.82
CA TRP A 166 -11.83 4.36 -10.23
C TRP A 166 -11.23 3.14 -9.53
N ALA A 167 -11.93 2.55 -8.57
CA ALA A 167 -11.45 1.35 -7.87
C ALA A 167 -11.16 0.19 -8.83
N PHE A 168 -12.04 -0.06 -9.80
CA PHE A 168 -11.88 -1.15 -10.77
C PHE A 168 -10.64 -0.99 -11.65
N GLN A 169 -10.36 0.22 -12.15
CA GLN A 169 -9.19 0.42 -13.02
C GLN A 169 -7.86 0.18 -12.29
N GLY A 170 -7.82 0.32 -10.97
CA GLY A 170 -6.62 0.06 -10.17
C GLY A 170 -6.11 -1.38 -10.34
N PHE A 171 -7.03 -2.35 -10.50
CA PHE A 171 -6.69 -3.76 -10.76
C PHE A 171 -5.97 -3.98 -12.10
N LEU A 172 -6.07 -3.02 -13.03
CA LEU A 172 -5.36 -3.07 -14.31
C LEU A 172 -3.93 -2.51 -14.22
N HIS A 173 -3.47 -2.06 -13.03
CA HIS A 173 -2.11 -1.57 -12.85
C HIS A 173 -1.03 -2.57 -13.33
N PRO A 174 -1.04 -3.86 -12.93
CA PRO A 174 -0.07 -4.84 -13.43
C PRO A 174 -0.14 -5.02 -14.95
N ALA A 175 -1.33 -4.96 -15.56
CA ALA A 175 -1.44 -5.05 -17.02
C ALA A 175 -0.86 -3.81 -17.71
N THR A 176 -1.12 -2.62 -17.15
CA THR A 176 -0.70 -1.37 -17.76
C THR A 176 0.78 -1.05 -17.60
N VAL A 177 1.47 -1.55 -16.57
CA VAL A 177 2.93 -1.35 -16.42
C VAL A 177 3.74 -1.99 -17.56
N HIS A 178 3.24 -3.03 -18.21
CA HIS A 178 3.98 -3.71 -19.28
C HIS A 178 4.18 -2.84 -20.53
N PHE A 179 3.26 -1.92 -20.80
CA PHE A 179 3.33 -1.02 -21.95
C PHE A 179 4.47 0.02 -21.83
N PRO A 180 4.55 0.87 -20.79
CA PRO A 180 5.66 1.80 -20.64
C PRO A 180 6.99 1.06 -20.50
N ILE A 181 7.03 -0.08 -19.80
CA ILE A 181 8.25 -0.91 -19.71
C ILE A 181 8.74 -1.29 -21.11
N ALA A 182 7.90 -1.95 -21.90
CA ALA A 182 8.27 -2.40 -23.24
C ALA A 182 8.65 -1.22 -24.15
N LEU A 183 7.85 -0.15 -24.16
CA LEU A 183 8.06 1.01 -25.03
C LEU A 183 9.36 1.77 -24.69
N LEU A 184 9.64 2.01 -23.41
CA LEU A 184 10.83 2.76 -23.00
C LEU A 184 12.11 1.94 -23.23
N LEU A 185 12.09 0.63 -22.94
CA LEU A 185 13.21 -0.27 -23.23
C LEU A 185 13.44 -0.41 -24.74
N PHE A 186 12.38 -0.57 -25.53
CA PHE A 186 12.48 -0.67 -26.99
C PHE A 186 12.96 0.66 -27.60
N GLY A 187 12.49 1.80 -27.10
CA GLY A 187 12.97 3.11 -27.51
C GLY A 187 14.46 3.29 -27.23
N ALA A 188 14.93 2.92 -26.04
CA ALA A 188 16.34 2.95 -25.67
C ALA A 188 17.20 2.04 -26.56
N MET A 189 16.72 0.84 -26.87
CA MET A 189 17.38 -0.05 -27.83
C MET A 189 17.57 0.63 -29.19
N PHE A 190 16.55 1.32 -29.71
CA PHE A 190 16.65 2.04 -30.98
C PHE A 190 17.54 3.30 -30.92
N VAL A 191 17.73 3.91 -29.74
CA VAL A 191 18.76 4.95 -29.56
C VAL A 191 20.15 4.36 -29.80
N VAL A 192 20.43 3.19 -29.21
CA VAL A 192 21.72 2.49 -29.36
C VAL A 192 21.93 2.03 -30.81
N LEU A 193 20.92 1.41 -31.42
CA LEU A 193 20.97 1.01 -32.83
C LEU A 193 21.16 2.21 -33.76
N GLY A 194 20.61 3.37 -33.37
CA GLY A 194 20.78 4.65 -34.04
C GLY A 194 22.23 5.10 -34.20
N TRP A 195 23.16 4.62 -33.38
CA TRP A 195 24.59 4.92 -33.53
C TRP A 195 25.20 4.27 -34.77
N LYS A 196 24.73 3.08 -35.14
CA LYS A 196 25.16 2.35 -36.35
C LYS A 196 24.28 2.68 -37.55
N TRP A 197 22.99 2.91 -37.31
CA TRP A 197 21.98 3.19 -38.34
C TRP A 197 21.22 4.49 -38.02
N PRO A 198 21.75 5.66 -38.43
CA PRO A 198 21.18 6.95 -38.07
C PRO A 198 19.70 7.14 -38.45
N SER A 199 19.25 6.48 -39.52
CA SER A 199 17.85 6.51 -39.98
C SER A 199 16.86 5.97 -38.93
N LEU A 200 17.29 5.00 -38.10
CA LEU A 200 16.45 4.39 -37.07
C LEU A 200 16.50 5.18 -35.75
N GLY A 201 17.55 5.96 -35.53
CA GLY A 201 17.86 6.59 -34.25
C GLY A 201 17.03 7.82 -33.87
N GLN A 202 16.05 8.23 -34.68
CA GLN A 202 15.27 9.44 -34.42
C GLN A 202 13.77 9.18 -34.29
N GLN A 203 13.12 8.64 -35.31
CA GLN A 203 11.66 8.51 -35.33
C GLN A 203 11.14 7.44 -34.37
N VAL A 204 11.78 6.27 -34.35
CA VAL A 204 11.34 5.14 -33.51
C VAL A 204 11.50 5.45 -32.02
N PRO A 205 12.69 5.89 -31.51
CA PRO A 205 12.84 6.21 -30.10
C PRO A 205 11.91 7.35 -29.65
N LEU A 206 11.66 8.33 -30.52
CA LEU A 206 10.75 9.44 -30.21
C LEU A 206 9.32 8.92 -30.00
N ALA A 207 8.79 8.11 -30.92
CA ALA A 207 7.44 7.56 -30.79
C ALA A 207 7.31 6.69 -29.53
N CYS A 208 8.31 5.85 -29.26
CA CYS A 208 8.38 5.03 -28.07
C CYS A 208 8.40 5.85 -26.77
N LEU A 209 9.18 6.93 -26.72
CA LEU A 209 9.22 7.81 -25.54
C LEU A 209 7.88 8.51 -25.31
N LEU A 210 7.23 9.02 -26.37
CA LEU A 210 5.95 9.73 -26.25
C LEU A 210 4.83 8.79 -25.78
N LEU A 211 4.70 7.63 -26.42
CA LEU A 211 3.70 6.63 -26.05
C LEU A 211 4.03 6.01 -24.68
N GLY A 212 5.31 5.75 -24.41
CA GLY A 212 5.78 5.22 -23.14
C GLY A 212 5.50 6.17 -21.98
N ALA A 213 5.77 7.47 -22.14
CA ALA A 213 5.45 8.48 -21.12
C ALA A 213 3.94 8.58 -20.85
N LEU A 214 3.11 8.55 -21.90
CA LEU A 214 1.65 8.55 -21.77
C LEU A 214 1.15 7.32 -20.98
N MET A 215 1.66 6.13 -21.31
CA MET A 215 1.28 4.90 -20.63
C MET A 215 1.85 4.82 -19.20
N ALA A 216 3.01 5.43 -18.93
CA ALA A 216 3.56 5.53 -17.59
C ALA A 216 2.66 6.39 -16.69
N ILE A 217 2.15 7.52 -17.20
CA ILE A 217 1.18 8.35 -16.47
C ILE A 217 -0.10 7.56 -16.15
N ALA A 218 -0.66 6.86 -17.14
CA ALA A 218 -1.84 6.03 -16.94
C ALA A 218 -1.60 4.92 -15.90
N SER A 219 -0.46 4.25 -15.98
CA SER A 219 -0.08 3.17 -15.07
C SER A 219 0.15 3.68 -13.63
N THR A 220 0.79 4.84 -13.45
CA THR A 220 0.95 5.48 -12.13
C THR A 220 -0.41 5.89 -11.54
N ALA A 221 -1.32 6.42 -12.35
CA ALA A 221 -2.67 6.76 -11.89
C ALA A 221 -3.46 5.52 -11.43
N MET A 222 -3.38 4.42 -12.18
CA MET A 222 -3.97 3.14 -11.79
C MET A 222 -3.32 2.57 -10.53
N GLY A 223 -1.99 2.66 -10.41
CA GLY A 223 -1.27 2.23 -9.21
C GLY A 223 -1.68 3.01 -7.96
N TRP A 224 -1.89 4.33 -8.10
CA TRP A 224 -2.40 5.16 -7.00
C TRP A 224 -3.82 4.77 -6.58
N SER A 225 -4.68 4.51 -7.57
CA SER A 225 -6.02 3.99 -7.32
C SER A 225 -6.01 2.64 -6.59
N PHE A 226 -5.09 1.74 -6.96
CA PHE A 226 -4.94 0.44 -6.32
C PHE A 226 -4.43 0.56 -4.88
N ALA A 227 -3.44 1.44 -4.64
CA ALA A 227 -2.90 1.70 -3.31
C ALA A 227 -3.96 2.26 -2.35
N MET A 228 -4.85 3.14 -2.83
CA MET A 228 -5.96 3.68 -2.05
C MET A 228 -6.97 2.59 -1.64
N GLU A 229 -7.37 1.71 -2.57
CA GLU A 229 -8.36 0.65 -2.26
C GLU A 229 -7.79 -0.42 -1.32
N LYS A 230 -6.47 -0.64 -1.34
CA LYS A 230 -5.78 -1.60 -0.47
C LYS A 230 -5.28 -1.02 0.86
N GLY A 231 -5.52 0.25 1.14
CA GLY A 231 -5.12 0.89 2.40
C GLY A 231 -3.65 1.33 2.48
N TYR A 232 -2.86 1.12 1.43
CA TYR A 232 -1.43 1.54 1.34
C TYR A 232 -1.24 3.04 0.98
N GLY A 233 -2.35 3.80 0.90
CA GLY A 233 -2.41 5.15 0.31
C GLY A 233 -2.42 6.31 1.29
N SER A 234 -2.07 6.12 2.57
CA SER A 234 -2.05 7.21 3.54
C SER A 234 -0.98 8.25 3.20
N TRP A 235 -1.35 9.54 3.24
CA TRP A 235 -0.43 10.67 3.12
C TRP A 235 0.28 11.00 4.44
N THR A 236 -0.17 10.43 5.57
CA THR A 236 0.28 10.79 6.91
C THR A 236 1.33 9.84 7.49
N LYS A 237 1.45 8.60 6.97
CA LYS A 237 2.47 7.64 7.38
C LYS A 237 3.48 7.44 6.23
N VAL A 238 4.70 7.95 6.41
CA VAL A 238 5.83 7.77 5.50
C VAL A 238 6.67 6.61 6.03
N ASP A 239 6.28 5.39 5.70
CA ASP A 239 7.06 4.19 6.02
C ASP A 239 8.14 4.01 4.96
N MET A 240 9.36 4.45 5.28
CA MET A 240 10.53 4.35 4.39
C MET A 240 11.14 2.95 4.36
N ASP A 241 10.72 2.04 5.23
CA ASP A 241 11.25 0.68 5.33
C ASP A 241 10.40 -0.32 4.52
N SER A 242 9.16 0.05 4.18
CA SER A 242 8.33 -0.75 3.28
C SER A 242 8.87 -0.81 1.85
N GLU A 243 8.97 -2.02 1.29
CA GLU A 243 9.30 -2.22 -0.14
C GLU A 243 8.29 -1.54 -1.06
N VAL A 244 7.03 -1.47 -0.63
CA VAL A 244 5.92 -0.82 -1.33
C VAL A 244 6.17 0.68 -1.47
N PHE A 245 6.75 1.34 -0.46
CA PHE A 245 7.10 2.76 -0.53
C PHE A 245 8.13 3.04 -1.62
N TRP A 246 9.22 2.26 -1.64
CA TRP A 246 10.28 2.44 -2.63
C TRP A 246 9.82 2.14 -4.05
N HIS A 247 9.02 1.08 -4.24
CA HIS A 247 8.43 0.77 -5.55
C HIS A 247 7.51 1.89 -6.05
N ARG A 248 6.65 2.43 -5.16
CA ARG A 248 5.73 3.52 -5.50
C ARG A 248 6.47 4.76 -5.98
N TRP A 249 7.46 5.22 -5.21
CA TRP A 249 8.19 6.45 -5.53
C TRP A 249 9.14 6.28 -6.70
N SER A 250 9.80 5.12 -6.85
CA SER A 250 10.65 4.86 -8.00
C SER A 250 9.83 4.85 -9.31
N GLY A 251 8.62 4.29 -9.28
CA GLY A 251 7.66 4.37 -10.39
C GLY A 251 7.24 5.81 -10.74
N VAL A 252 6.93 6.65 -9.73
CA VAL A 252 6.59 8.07 -9.94
C VAL A 252 7.75 8.83 -10.57
N ILE A 253 8.98 8.60 -10.11
CA ILE A 253 10.19 9.25 -10.65
C ILE A 253 10.36 8.88 -12.14
N VAL A 254 10.19 7.59 -12.49
CA VAL A 254 10.24 7.14 -13.90
C VAL A 254 9.18 7.87 -14.74
N THR A 255 7.95 7.99 -14.24
CA THR A 255 6.86 8.67 -14.95
C THR A 255 7.15 10.14 -15.17
N VAL A 256 7.56 10.87 -14.12
CA VAL A 256 7.90 12.30 -14.21
C VAL A 256 9.07 12.53 -15.16
N THR A 257 10.13 11.74 -15.02
CA THR A 257 11.33 11.86 -15.86
C THR A 257 10.98 11.58 -17.33
N SER A 258 10.20 10.54 -17.60
CA SER A 258 9.74 10.21 -18.96
C SER A 258 8.89 11.32 -19.58
N ALA A 259 7.97 11.91 -18.80
CA ALA A 259 7.14 13.02 -19.25
C ALA A 259 7.97 14.28 -19.56
N VAL A 260 8.94 14.62 -18.71
CA VAL A 260 9.86 15.75 -18.95
C VAL A 260 10.69 15.50 -20.22
N LEU A 261 11.24 14.30 -20.40
CA LEU A 261 12.00 13.95 -21.59
C LEU A 261 11.15 13.97 -22.85
N ALA A 262 9.89 13.54 -22.78
CA ALA A 262 8.92 13.66 -23.87
C ALA A 262 8.72 15.13 -24.28
N LEU A 263 8.56 16.06 -23.33
CA LEU A 263 8.47 17.49 -23.60
C LEU A 263 9.76 18.06 -24.22
N VAL A 264 10.93 17.65 -23.70
CA VAL A 264 12.24 18.02 -24.26
C VAL A 264 12.37 17.51 -25.70
N ALA A 265 11.91 16.29 -25.98
CA ALA A 265 11.94 15.69 -27.31
C ALA A 265 11.02 16.41 -28.30
N LEU A 266 9.81 16.78 -27.89
CA LEU A 266 8.90 17.61 -28.70
C LEU A 266 9.51 18.99 -28.99
N ARG A 267 10.15 19.61 -27.99
CA ARG A 267 10.86 20.88 -28.18
C ARG A 267 12.07 20.74 -29.11
N ALA A 268 12.84 19.66 -28.98
CA ALA A 268 13.97 19.36 -29.86
C ALA A 268 13.51 19.25 -31.32
N TRP A 269 12.39 18.56 -31.56
CA TRP A 269 11.80 18.40 -32.89
C TRP A 269 11.30 19.72 -33.48
N SER A 270 10.60 20.54 -32.68
CA SER A 270 10.08 21.84 -33.14
C SER A 270 11.18 22.89 -33.39
N THR A 271 12.28 22.84 -32.64
CA THR A 271 13.37 23.84 -32.74
C THR A 271 14.58 23.36 -33.53
N ASN A 272 14.56 22.10 -33.98
CA ASN A 272 15.66 21.41 -34.67
C ASN A 272 17.00 21.52 -33.90
N ASN A 273 16.93 21.44 -32.57
CA ASN A 273 18.07 21.68 -31.68
C ASN A 273 18.80 20.38 -31.31
N VAL A 274 19.99 20.20 -31.86
CA VAL A 274 20.84 19.00 -31.68
C VAL A 274 21.23 18.75 -30.22
N LYS A 275 21.37 19.80 -29.39
CA LYS A 275 21.69 19.62 -27.97
C LYS A 275 20.53 18.97 -27.23
N LEU A 276 19.31 19.50 -27.41
CA LEU A 276 18.11 18.91 -26.81
C LEU A 276 17.87 17.50 -27.34
N GLU A 277 18.16 17.26 -28.63
CA GLU A 277 18.07 15.93 -29.23
C GLU A 277 18.96 14.91 -28.51
N ARG A 278 20.22 15.29 -28.26
CA ARG A 278 21.15 14.44 -27.50
C ARG A 278 20.70 14.25 -26.05
N THR A 279 20.18 15.31 -25.42
CA THR A 279 19.71 15.27 -24.03
C THR A 279 18.58 14.25 -23.84
N TRP A 280 17.53 14.27 -24.66
CA TRP A 280 16.42 13.33 -24.46
C TRP A 280 16.80 11.89 -24.81
N LYS A 281 17.71 11.68 -25.77
CA LYS A 281 18.21 10.34 -26.13
C LYS A 281 19.04 9.72 -25.00
N ILE A 282 19.96 10.48 -24.41
CA ILE A 282 20.72 10.02 -23.23
C ILE A 282 19.77 9.80 -22.05
N GLY A 283 18.84 10.73 -21.82
CA GLY A 283 17.83 10.58 -20.78
C GLY A 283 16.98 9.32 -20.94
N LEU A 284 16.61 8.94 -22.17
CA LEU A 284 15.87 7.70 -22.44
C LEU A 284 16.67 6.45 -22.08
N LEU A 285 17.99 6.43 -22.28
CA LEU A 285 18.84 5.32 -21.83
C LEU A 285 18.87 5.22 -20.30
N VAL A 286 18.93 6.37 -19.60
CA VAL A 286 18.88 6.41 -18.14
C VAL A 286 17.53 5.89 -17.63
N VAL A 287 16.42 6.37 -18.21
CA VAL A 287 15.07 5.90 -17.88
C VAL A 287 14.92 4.40 -18.11
N ALA A 288 15.48 3.85 -19.19
CA ALA A 288 15.45 2.41 -19.43
C ALA A 288 16.15 1.62 -18.32
N GLY A 289 17.29 2.11 -17.81
CA GLY A 289 17.96 1.52 -16.65
C GLY A 289 17.10 1.60 -15.38
N MET A 290 16.48 2.76 -15.12
CA MET A 290 15.58 2.95 -13.98
C MET A 290 14.37 2.01 -14.05
N VAL A 291 13.73 1.90 -15.21
CA VAL A 291 12.61 0.96 -15.45
C VAL A 291 13.01 -0.48 -15.12
N GLY A 292 14.23 -0.89 -15.48
CA GLY A 292 14.77 -2.20 -15.10
C GLY A 292 14.86 -2.38 -13.59
N ALA A 293 15.36 -1.37 -12.86
CA ALA A 293 15.44 -1.39 -11.41
C ALA A 293 14.06 -1.42 -10.73
N VAL A 294 13.10 -0.61 -11.20
CA VAL A 294 11.71 -0.63 -10.69
C VAL A 294 11.03 -1.98 -10.96
N GLY A 295 11.27 -2.55 -12.14
CA GLY A 295 10.76 -3.88 -12.50
C GLY A 295 11.32 -4.98 -11.61
N HIS A 296 12.60 -4.90 -11.25
CA HIS A 296 13.23 -5.81 -10.30
C HIS A 296 12.59 -5.72 -8.91
N GLN A 297 12.40 -4.50 -8.38
CA GLN A 297 11.68 -4.26 -7.12
C GLN A 297 10.25 -4.83 -7.16
N GLY A 298 9.55 -4.65 -8.29
CA GLY A 298 8.22 -5.23 -8.50
C GLY A 298 8.19 -6.76 -8.43
N GLY A 299 9.24 -7.42 -8.94
CA GLY A 299 9.42 -8.86 -8.85
C GLY A 299 9.68 -9.34 -7.43
N GLU A 300 10.53 -8.64 -6.67
CA GLU A 300 10.84 -8.98 -5.27
C GLU A 300 9.61 -8.91 -4.37
N MET A 301 8.74 -7.91 -4.53
CA MET A 301 7.48 -7.84 -3.78
C MET A 301 6.52 -9.01 -4.08
N THR A 302 6.64 -9.64 -5.26
CA THR A 302 5.75 -10.74 -5.67
C THR A 302 6.34 -12.11 -5.32
N TYR A 303 7.66 -12.28 -5.43
CA TYR A 303 8.33 -13.58 -5.33
C TYR A 303 9.32 -13.68 -4.16
N GLY A 304 9.49 -12.62 -3.37
CA GLY A 304 10.42 -12.52 -2.26
C GLY A 304 11.81 -12.00 -2.66
N LYS A 305 12.54 -11.42 -1.69
CA LYS A 305 13.90 -10.84 -1.88
C LYS A 305 14.94 -11.83 -2.40
N ASP A 306 14.78 -13.11 -2.09
CA ASP A 306 15.71 -14.15 -2.51
C ASP A 306 15.50 -14.64 -3.96
N PHE A 307 14.48 -14.16 -4.66
CA PHE A 307 14.10 -14.68 -5.97
C PHE A 307 15.23 -14.59 -7.01
N TYR A 308 15.79 -13.39 -7.21
CA TYR A 308 16.88 -13.18 -8.17
C TYR A 308 18.23 -13.71 -7.68
N PRO A 309 18.66 -13.46 -6.41
CA PRO A 309 19.89 -14.05 -5.88
C PRO A 309 19.92 -15.58 -5.98
N LYS A 310 18.78 -16.25 -5.73
CA LYS A 310 18.64 -17.70 -5.92
C LYS A 310 18.82 -18.10 -7.38
N ALA A 311 18.21 -17.40 -8.33
CA ALA A 311 18.38 -17.67 -9.76
C ALA A 311 19.85 -17.50 -10.21
N PHE A 312 20.57 -16.49 -9.69
CA PHE A 312 21.99 -16.33 -9.96
C PHE A 312 22.84 -17.45 -9.34
N ARG A 313 22.51 -17.91 -8.12
CA ARG A 313 23.17 -19.07 -7.51
C ARG A 313 22.99 -20.35 -8.33
N ILE A 314 21.79 -20.58 -8.87
CA ILE A 314 21.53 -21.67 -9.83
C ILE A 314 22.45 -21.53 -11.05
N LEU A 315 22.45 -20.34 -11.68
CA LEU A 315 23.24 -20.08 -12.89
C LEU A 315 24.75 -20.25 -12.66
N LEU A 316 25.23 -19.85 -11.49
CA LEU A 316 26.64 -19.93 -11.09
C LEU A 316 27.03 -21.29 -10.48
N GLY A 317 26.09 -22.21 -10.27
CA GLY A 317 26.34 -23.52 -9.67
C GLY A 317 26.72 -23.46 -8.18
N THR A 318 26.28 -22.44 -7.46
CA THR A 318 26.60 -22.18 -6.03
C THR A 318 25.42 -22.44 -5.11
N GLU A 319 24.41 -23.20 -5.56
CA GLU A 319 23.29 -23.61 -4.71
C GLU A 319 23.79 -24.43 -3.52
N GLY A 320 23.61 -23.91 -2.30
CA GLY A 320 23.98 -24.57 -1.05
C GLY A 320 25.07 -23.89 -0.22
N GLN A 321 25.66 -22.78 -0.67
CA GLN A 321 26.47 -21.94 0.22
C GLN A 321 25.56 -21.09 1.14
N PRO A 322 25.77 -21.13 2.47
CA PRO A 322 24.98 -20.32 3.40
C PRO A 322 25.15 -18.84 3.06
N THR A 323 24.07 -18.09 3.28
CA THR A 323 24.10 -16.63 3.21
C THR A 323 24.90 -16.12 4.39
N ASP A 324 26.20 -15.89 4.21
CA ASP A 324 27.02 -15.19 5.20
C ASP A 324 26.43 -13.78 5.40
N VAL A 325 25.58 -13.61 6.41
CA VAL A 325 25.80 -12.90 7.69
C VAL A 325 24.42 -12.70 8.30
N GLU A 326 23.87 -13.77 8.87
CA GLU A 326 23.05 -13.62 10.07
C GLU A 326 24.06 -13.27 11.16
N PHE A 327 24.00 -12.06 11.71
CA PHE A 327 24.74 -11.73 12.92
C PHE A 327 24.19 -12.63 14.03
N ALA A 328 24.73 -13.84 14.12
CA ALA A 328 24.56 -14.68 15.28
C ALA A 328 25.11 -13.87 16.46
N GLU A 329 24.22 -13.48 17.38
CA GLU A 329 24.62 -13.16 18.74
C GLU A 329 25.47 -14.31 19.24
N GLU A 330 26.76 -14.04 19.39
CA GLU A 330 27.73 -14.93 19.99
C GLU A 330 27.26 -15.21 21.43
N PRO A 331 26.91 -16.45 21.81
CA PRO A 331 26.62 -16.73 23.20
C PRO A 331 27.92 -16.53 23.97
N ALA A 332 27.93 -15.54 24.85
CA ALA A 332 29.05 -15.20 25.71
C ALA A 332 29.64 -16.47 26.33
N ALA A 333 30.85 -16.79 25.90
CA ALA A 333 31.65 -17.86 26.46
C ALA A 333 31.79 -17.62 27.97
N LEU A 334 31.30 -18.57 28.76
CA LEU A 334 31.64 -18.69 30.17
C LEU A 334 33.17 -18.82 30.28
N ALA A 335 33.80 -17.72 30.67
CA ALA A 335 35.20 -17.70 31.07
C ALA A 335 35.30 -18.32 32.47
N ASP A 336 35.77 -19.57 32.51
CA ASP A 336 36.43 -20.12 33.69
C ASP A 336 37.81 -19.47 33.81
N ASP A 337 38.07 -18.78 34.92
CA ASP A 337 39.30 -18.89 35.73
C ASP A 337 39.24 -17.88 36.90
N GLU A 338 39.25 -18.37 38.15
CA GLU A 338 40.45 -18.37 39.01
C GLU A 338 40.09 -18.54 40.51
N VAL A 339 40.30 -19.77 41.01
CA VAL A 339 41.03 -20.19 42.23
C VAL A 339 41.02 -19.27 43.47
N VAL A 340 40.67 -19.80 44.67
CA VAL A 340 41.58 -19.97 45.86
C VAL A 340 40.89 -20.79 46.99
N ALA A 341 41.46 -21.98 47.22
CA ALA A 341 41.75 -22.72 48.47
C ALA A 341 40.85 -22.65 49.74
N ALA A 342 40.43 -23.85 50.20
CA ALA A 342 40.45 -24.31 51.60
C ALA A 342 40.40 -25.85 51.63
N THR A 343 41.53 -26.56 51.64
CA THR A 343 42.16 -27.23 52.81
C THR A 343 41.32 -28.25 53.59
N VAL A 344 41.94 -29.45 53.73
CA VAL A 344 41.85 -30.47 54.79
C VAL A 344 40.95 -31.70 54.59
N ALA A 345 41.67 -32.80 54.33
CA ALA A 345 41.41 -34.22 54.52
C ALA A 345 40.55 -34.68 55.72
N HIS A 346 39.72 -35.69 55.49
CA HIS A 346 39.66 -36.94 56.27
C HIS A 346 38.89 -38.00 55.46
N ALA A 347 39.51 -39.16 55.16
CA ALA A 347 39.26 -40.46 55.83
C ALA A 347 37.83 -41.00 55.59
N SER A 348 37.50 -42.26 55.29
CA SER A 348 38.17 -43.56 55.19
C SER A 348 37.08 -44.51 54.64
N SER A 349 37.48 -45.59 53.95
CA SER A 349 36.79 -46.90 53.82
C SER A 349 35.37 -47.06 54.40
N ASN A 350 34.40 -47.44 53.57
CA ASN A 350 33.87 -48.81 53.49
C ASN A 350 32.88 -48.95 52.32
#